data_AF-A0A7C1SLA6-F1
#
_entry.id   AF-A0A7C1SLA6-F1
#
_cell.length_a   1.000
_cell.length_b   1.000
_cell.length_c   1.000
_cell.angle_alpha   90.00
_cell.angle_beta   90.00
_cell.angle_gamma   90.00
#
_symmetry.space_group_name_H-M   'P 1'
#
loop_
_entity.id
_entity.type
_entity.pdbx_description
1 polymer ?
#
loop_
_entity_poly.entity_id
_entity_poly.type
_entity_poly.pdbx_seq_one_letter_code
_entity_poly.pdbx_strand_id
1 'polypeptide(L)' 'MKFFLREKPMDEKRFYHCETCGEQIEITEENSPVPECCNQPMKEAKDLQSCLESSTAEHSRFEQSDEPCDDGRSGKI' A
#
# COMPACT_ATOMS: atom_id res chain seq x y z
N MET A 1 5.08 35.18 -13.78
CA MET A 1 5.98 34.10 -13.33
C MET A 1 5.20 33.17 -12.41
N LYS A 2 4.86 31.95 -12.85
CA LYS A 2 4.29 30.92 -11.96
C LYS A 2 5.33 29.82 -11.85
N PHE A 3 6.17 29.91 -10.83
CA PHE A 3 7.03 28.80 -10.45
C PHE A 3 6.10 27.69 -9.95
N PHE A 4 5.99 26.64 -10.76
CA PHE A 4 5.44 25.35 -10.38
C PHE A 4 6.05 24.97 -9.02
N LEU A 5 5.24 24.87 -7.98
CA LEU A 5 5.69 24.29 -6.71
C LEU A 5 5.99 22.83 -7.01
N ARG A 6 7.29 22.57 -7.23
CA ARG A 6 7.93 21.27 -7.35
C ARG A 6 7.45 20.42 -6.17
N GLU A 7 6.60 19.45 -6.48
CA GLU A 7 6.23 18.36 -5.57
C GLU A 7 7.55 17.81 -5.02
N LYS A 8 7.69 17.86 -3.69
CA LYS A 8 8.91 17.42 -2.99
C LYS A 8 9.29 16.05 -3.55
N PRO A 9 10.58 15.77 -3.83
CA PRO A 9 10.97 14.41 -4.12
C PRO A 9 10.45 13.58 -2.95
N MET A 10 9.57 12.64 -3.28
CA MET A 10 9.12 11.60 -2.41
C MET A 10 10.41 10.95 -1.96
N ASP A 11 10.85 11.35 -0.77
CA ASP A 11 12.01 10.81 -0.09
C ASP A 11 11.93 9.28 -0.29
N GLU A 12 12.89 8.71 -1.02
CA GLU A 12 12.81 7.36 -1.60
C GLU A 12 12.86 6.32 -0.47
N LYS A 13 11.75 6.22 0.26
CA LYS A 13 11.51 5.27 1.33
C LYS A 13 11.42 3.90 0.70
N ARG A 14 12.43 3.08 0.94
CA ARG A 14 12.41 1.66 0.60
C ARG A 14 11.92 0.88 1.82
N PHE A 15 10.84 0.15 1.63
CA PHE A 15 10.37 -0.78 2.66
C PHE A 15 10.96 -2.16 2.39
N TYR A 16 11.39 -2.84 3.43
CA TYR A 16 11.85 -4.22 3.37
C TYR A 16 10.99 -5.09 4.27
N HIS A 17 10.65 -6.29 3.81
CA HIS A 17 9.86 -7.28 4.54
C HIS A 17 10.63 -8.59 4.66
N CYS A 18 10.64 -9.16 5.87
CA CYS A 18 11.19 -10.48 6.12
C CYS A 18 10.12 -11.55 5.93
N GLU A 19 10.31 -12.46 4.97
CA GLU A 19 9.35 -13.56 4.70
C GLU A 19 9.31 -14.62 5.80
N THR A 20 10.30 -14.64 6.70
CA THR A 20 10.43 -15.67 7.74
C THR A 20 9.71 -15.27 9.02
N CYS A 21 9.88 -14.02 9.48
CA CYS A 21 9.25 -13.52 10.71
C CYS A 21 8.12 -12.51 10.47
N GLY A 22 8.01 -11.95 9.26
CA GLY A 22 7.01 -10.95 8.91
C GLY A 22 7.40 -9.49 9.20
N GLU A 23 8.59 -9.24 9.76
CA GLU A 23 9.03 -7.90 10.17
C GLU A 23 9.22 -6.96 8.98
N GLN A 24 8.88 -5.68 9.18
CA GLN A 24 9.00 -4.63 8.16
C GLN A 24 9.93 -3.51 8.63
N ILE A 25 10.82 -3.05 7.76
CA ILE A 25 11.80 -1.99 8.04
C ILE A 25 11.71 -0.93 6.94
N GLU A 26 11.62 0.35 7.33
CA GLU A 26 11.69 1.50 6.41
C GLU A 26 13.13 2.02 6.35
N ILE A 27 13.65 2.23 5.15
CA ILE A 27 14.96 2.83 4.89
C ILE A 27 14.77 4.09 4.05
N THR A 28 15.20 5.22 4.59
CA THR A 28 15.09 6.57 4.02
C THR A 28 16.26 6.92 3.10
N GLU A 29 17.35 6.14 3.14
CA GLU A 29 18.56 6.43 2.36
C GLU A 29 18.62 5.65 1.05
N GLU A 30 18.73 6.39 -0.07
CA GLU A 30 18.73 5.87 -1.46
C GLU A 30 19.81 4.81 -1.74
N ASN A 31 20.92 4.85 -1.00
CA ASN A 31 22.10 4.00 -1.18
C ASN A 31 22.37 3.04 0.00
N SER A 32 21.40 2.84 0.89
CA SER A 32 21.56 1.91 1.99
C SER A 32 21.57 0.45 1.52
N PRO A 33 22.43 -0.40 2.11
CA PRO A 33 22.45 -1.83 1.82
C PRO A 33 21.15 -2.50 2.26
N VAL A 34 20.81 -3.62 1.59
CA VAL A 34 19.63 -4.43 1.93
C VAL A 34 19.81 -4.98 3.36
N PRO A 35 18.83 -4.78 4.27
CA PRO A 35 18.92 -5.28 5.63
C PRO A 35 18.83 -6.81 5.68
N GLU A 36 19.52 -7.41 6.64
CA GLU A 36 19.48 -8.85 6.90
C GLU A 36 18.58 -9.14 8.11
N CYS A 37 17.64 -10.06 7.95
CA CYS A 37 16.76 -10.53 9.03
C CYS A 37 16.68 -12.07 8.95
N CYS A 38 16.63 -12.75 10.10
CA CYS A 38 16.62 -14.23 10.15
C CYS A 38 17.78 -14.92 9.42
N ASN A 39 18.96 -14.28 9.31
CA ASN A 39 20.12 -14.75 8.53
C ASN A 39 19.87 -14.81 7.01
N GLN A 40 18.91 -14.03 6.51
CA GLN A 40 18.61 -13.90 5.09
C GLN A 40 18.45 -12.42 4.72
N PRO A 41 18.81 -12.01 3.49
CA PRO A 41 18.52 -10.66 3.02
C PRO A 41 17.01 -10.48 2.90
N MET A 42 16.50 -9.38 3.43
CA MET A 42 15.07 -9.05 3.35
C MET A 42 14.66 -8.71 1.90
N LYS A 43 13.38 -8.92 1.57
CA LYS A 43 12.85 -8.54 0.26
C LYS A 43 12.35 -7.10 0.29
N GLU A 44 12.63 -6.35 -0.76
CA GLU A 44 12.03 -5.03 -0.95
C GLU A 44 10.52 -5.18 -1.10
N ALA A 45 9.78 -4.64 -0.13
CA ALA A 45 8.37 -4.40 -0.25
C ALA A 45 8.22 -3.14 -1.11
N LYS A 46 8.02 -3.33 -2.42
CA LYS A 46 7.60 -2.24 -3.30
C LYS A 46 6.46 -1.50 -2.63
N ASP A 47 6.57 -0.18 -2.58
CA ASP A 47 5.61 0.67 -1.90
C ASP A 47 4.17 0.31 -2.32
N LEU A 48 3.45 -0.34 -1.41
CA LEU A 48 2.08 -0.80 -1.57
C LEU A 48 1.11 0.33 -1.16
N GLN A 49 1.46 1.62 -1.36
CA GLN A 49 0.52 2.72 -1.09
C GLN A 49 -0.83 2.47 -1.75
N SER A 50 -0.84 1.91 -2.96
CA SER A 50 -2.07 1.52 -3.67
C SER A 50 -2.92 0.47 -2.93
N CYS A 51 -2.35 -0.34 -2.04
CA CYS A 51 -3.09 -1.30 -1.21
C CYS A 51 -3.58 -0.68 0.12
N LEU A 52 -2.95 0.40 0.58
CA LEU A 52 -3.37 1.17 1.76
C LEU A 52 -4.42 2.25 1.41
N GLU A 53 -4.54 2.59 0.12
CA GLU A 53 -5.56 3.49 -0.43
C GLU A 53 -6.96 2.86 -0.36
N SER A 54 -7.53 2.95 0.84
CA SER A 54 -8.94 2.63 1.15
C SER A 54 -9.93 3.68 0.64
N SER A 55 -9.44 4.70 -0.07
CA SER A 55 -10.19 5.83 -0.61
C SER A 55 -10.75 5.60 -2.02
N THR A 56 -10.55 4.41 -2.62
CA THR A 56 -11.15 4.10 -3.92
C THR A 56 -12.66 3.85 -3.79
N ALA A 57 -13.42 4.15 -4.86
CA ALA A 57 -14.88 4.08 -4.86
C ALA A 57 -15.42 2.68 -4.47
N GLU A 58 -14.66 1.62 -4.78
CA GLU A 58 -14.97 0.22 -4.44
C GLU A 58 -14.89 -0.07 -2.92
N HIS A 59 -14.20 0.78 -2.16
CA HIS A 59 -14.10 0.71 -0.69
C HIS A 59 -15.07 1.68 0.01
N SER A 60 -15.74 2.54 -0.75
CA SER A 60 -16.69 3.53 -0.25
C SER A 60 -18.12 2.96 -0.16
N ARG A 61 -18.32 1.81 0.51
CA ARG A 61 -19.66 1.44 0.98
C ARG A 61 -19.97 2.31 2.19
N PHE A 62 -20.46 3.50 1.91
CA PHE A 62 -20.86 4.49 2.90
C PHE A 62 -22.10 3.97 3.63
N GLU A 63 -21.91 3.32 4.78
CA GLU A 63 -22.86 3.23 5.93
C GLU A 63 -24.36 3.41 5.59
N GLN A 64 -24.90 2.69 4.61
CA GLN A 64 -26.34 2.57 4.38
C GLN A 64 -26.67 1.11 4.66
N SER A 65 -27.07 0.90 5.92
CA SER A 65 -27.04 -0.38 6.63
C SER A 65 -28.20 -1.32 6.31
N ASP A 66 -29.14 -0.95 5.44
CA ASP A 66 -30.43 -1.65 5.41
C ASP A 66 -30.77 -2.35 4.11
N GLU A 67 -29.95 -2.27 3.05
CA GLU A 67 -30.16 -3.06 1.83
C GLU A 67 -29.05 -4.12 1.64
N PRO A 68 -29.43 -5.40 1.39
CA PRO A 68 -28.50 -6.43 0.92
C PRO A 68 -27.79 -5.98 -0.36
N CYS A 69 -26.53 -6.36 -0.50
CA CYS A 69 -25.84 -6.18 -1.78
C CYS A 69 -26.54 -7.02 -2.83
N ASP A 70 -27.04 -6.40 -3.89
CA ASP A 70 -27.63 -7.12 -5.02
C ASP A 70 -26.52 -7.81 -5.83
N ASP A 71 -26.22 -9.06 -5.49
CA ASP A 71 -25.24 -9.95 -6.14
C ASP A 71 -25.71 -10.38 -7.56
N GLY A 72 -26.66 -9.66 -8.18
CA GLY A 72 -27.16 -9.92 -9.53
C GLY A 72 -27.84 -11.29 -9.74
N ARG A 73 -28.15 -12.01 -8.65
CA ARG A 73 -28.72 -13.37 -8.67
C ARG A 73 -30.24 -13.42 -8.55
N SER A 74 -30.93 -12.28 -8.52
CA SER A 74 -32.39 -12.22 -8.58
C SER A 74 -32.90 -12.55 -9.99
N GLY A 75 -32.78 -13.83 -10.35
CA GLY A 75 -33.44 -14.41 -11.51
C GLY A 75 -34.95 -14.46 -11.29
N LYS A 76 -35.71 -14.04 -12.31
CA LYS A 76 -37.16 -14.15 -12.34
C LYS A 76 -37.51 -15.62 -12.64
N ILE A 77 -38.26 -16.27 -11.76
CA ILE A 77 -38.96 -17.53 -12.05
C ILE A 77 -40.41 -17.22 -12.40
#